data_AF-A0A918XZP3-F1
#
_entry.id   AF-A0A918XZP3-F1
#
_cell.length_a   1.000
_cell.length_b   1.000
_cell.length_c   1.000
_cell.angle_alpha   90.00
_cell.angle_beta   90.00
_cell.angle_gamma   90.00
#
_symmetry.space_group_name_H-M   'P 1'
#
loop_
_entity.id
_entity.type
_entity.pdbx_description
1 polymer ?
#
loop_
_entity_poly.entity_id
_entity_poly.type
_entity_poly.pdbx_seq_one_letter_code
_entity_poly.pdbx_strand_id
1 'polypeptide(L)' 'MSGTAFRSGVECSYPLPHAGPDARLSDSLINSVAAVLVGYGFPRLAAPDRAALETALAGFLYNSQESKT' A
#
# COMPACT_ATOMS: atom_id res chain seq x y z
N MET A 1 49.99 -13.02 -23.05
CA MET A 1 48.85 -12.11 -22.85
C MET A 1 47.59 -12.95 -22.70
N SER A 2 47.28 -13.37 -21.48
CA SER A 2 46.11 -14.23 -21.20
C SER A 2 44.91 -13.33 -20.98
N GLY A 3 44.08 -13.20 -22.01
CA GLY A 3 42.84 -12.44 -21.96
C GLY A 3 41.89 -13.07 -20.94
N THR A 4 41.58 -12.32 -19.89
CA THR A 4 40.50 -12.62 -18.95
C THR A 4 39.18 -12.44 -19.69
N ALA A 5 38.62 -13.53 -20.20
CA ALA A 5 37.24 -13.56 -20.65
C ALA A 5 36.35 -13.39 -19.42
N PHE A 6 35.94 -12.15 -19.14
CA PHE A 6 34.84 -11.84 -18.25
C PHE A 6 33.63 -12.63 -18.74
N ARG A 7 33.32 -13.74 -18.08
CA ARG A 7 32.01 -14.38 -18.21
C ARG A 7 31.00 -13.35 -17.72
N SER A 8 30.23 -12.82 -18.67
CA SER A 8 29.03 -12.02 -18.42
C SER A 8 28.23 -12.74 -17.34
N GLY A 9 28.33 -12.23 -16.13
CA GLY A 9 27.62 -12.75 -14.98
C GLY A 9 26.15 -12.69 -15.31
N VAL A 10 25.49 -13.83 -15.15
CA VAL A 10 24.03 -13.93 -15.04
C VAL A 10 23.55 -12.69 -14.30
N GLU A 11 22.76 -11.87 -14.99
CA GLU A 11 22.00 -10.79 -14.39
C GLU A 11 21.11 -11.46 -13.34
N CYS A 12 21.62 -11.57 -12.11
CA CYS A 12 20.85 -11.96 -10.95
C CYS A 12 19.95 -10.78 -10.62
N SER A 13 19.00 -10.51 -11.51
CA SER A 13 17.87 -9.64 -11.30
C SER A 13 17.01 -10.35 -10.25
N TYR A 14 17.40 -10.21 -8.98
CA TYR A 14 16.45 -10.39 -7.88
C TYR A 14 15.23 -9.57 -8.27
N PRO A 15 14.02 -10.16 -8.29
CA PRO A 15 12.83 -9.41 -8.68
C PRO A 15 12.80 -8.19 -7.79
N LEU A 16 12.99 -7.01 -8.40
CA LEU A 16 12.76 -5.76 -7.70
C LEU A 16 11.34 -5.90 -7.17
N PRO A 17 11.09 -5.85 -5.85
CA PRO A 17 9.74 -5.75 -5.36
C PRO A 17 9.17 -4.54 -6.07
N HIS A 18 8.23 -4.77 -6.99
CA HIS A 18 7.71 -3.72 -7.87
C HIS A 18 7.41 -2.51 -6.98
N ALA A 19 8.13 -1.42 -7.21
CA ALA A 19 7.86 -0.17 -6.51
C ALA A 19 6.41 0.18 -6.86
N GLY A 20 5.53 0.04 -5.86
CA GLY A 20 4.10 0.36 -5.94
C GLY A 20 3.85 1.83 -6.25
N PRO A 21 2.60 2.31 -6.24
CA PRO A 21 1.42 1.73 -5.62
C PRO A 21 0.26 1.55 -6.63
N ASP A 22 -0.59 0.54 -6.43
CA ASP A 22 -2.00 0.88 -6.62
C ASP A 22 -2.34 1.73 -5.39
N ALA A 23 -2.45 3.05 -5.57
CA ALA A 23 -2.81 4.00 -4.51
C ALA A 23 -4.24 3.76 -3.97
N ARG A 24 -4.92 2.74 -4.51
CA ARG A 24 -6.18 2.22 -4.02
C ARG A 24 -5.86 1.39 -2.79
N LEU A 25 -6.25 1.92 -1.63
CA LEU A 25 -6.32 1.11 -0.42
C LEU A 25 -6.97 -0.22 -0.76
N SER A 26 -6.32 -1.32 -0.39
CA SER A 26 -6.81 -2.63 -0.81
C SER A 26 -8.23 -2.84 -0.30
N ASP A 27 -9.09 -3.42 -1.13
CA ASP A 27 -10.46 -3.74 -0.76
C ASP A 27 -10.54 -4.53 0.55
N SER A 28 -9.55 -5.39 0.80
CA SER A 28 -9.39 -6.14 2.04
C SER A 28 -9.19 -5.22 3.25
N LEU A 29 -8.32 -4.21 3.13
CA LEU A 29 -8.08 -3.23 4.19
C LEU A 29 -9.34 -2.40 4.48
N ILE A 30 -10.02 -1.94 3.43
CA ILE A 30 -11.27 -1.16 3.58
C ILE A 30 -12.34 -1.99 4.30
N ASN A 31 -12.51 -3.26 3.92
CA ASN A 31 -13.46 -4.16 4.57
C ASN A 31 -13.10 -4.46 6.02
N SER A 32 -11.81 -4.62 6.32
CA SER A 32 -11.32 -4.83 7.70
C SER A 32 -11.63 -3.62 8.58
N VAL A 33 -11.30 -2.41 8.12
CA VAL A 33 -11.59 -1.16 8.84
C VAL A 33 -13.10 -0.96 9.02
N ALA A 34 -13.89 -1.25 7.98
CA ALA A 34 -15.35 -1.19 8.07
C ALA A 34 -15.90 -2.14 9.14
N ALA A 35 -15.38 -3.36 9.25
CA ALA A 35 -15.78 -4.32 10.29
C ALA A 35 -15.39 -3.83 11.70
N VAL A 36 -14.22 -3.23 11.84
CA VAL A 36 -13.77 -2.64 13.12
C VAL A 36 -14.67 -1.48 13.53
N LEU A 37 -15.01 -0.58 12.61
CA LEU A 37 -15.92 0.55 12.88
C LEU A 37 -17.28 0.08 13.40
N VAL A 38 -17.83 -0.99 12.83
CA VAL A 38 -19.08 -1.61 13.34
C VAL A 38 -18.90 -2.11 14.77
N GLY A 39 -17.75 -2.68 15.12
CA GLY A 39 -17.43 -3.10 16.50
C GLY A 39 -17.37 -1.94 17.51
N TYR A 40 -17.09 -0.72 17.05
CA TYR A 40 -17.13 0.49 17.87
C TYR A 40 -18.50 1.18 17.92
N GLY A 41 -19.54 0.58 17.31
CA GLY A 41 -20.91 1.11 17.31
C GLY A 41 -21.22 2.06 16.15
N PHE A 42 -20.35 2.16 15.14
CA PHE A 42 -20.67 2.89 13.92
C PHE A 42 -21.61 2.08 13.01
N PRO A 43 -22.52 2.73 12.27
CA PRO A 43 -23.39 2.06 11.32
C PRO A 43 -22.59 1.40 10.19
N ARG A 44 -23.11 0.30 9.66
CA ARG A 44 -22.49 -0.41 8.53
C ARG A 44 -22.47 0.50 7.31
N LEU A 45 -21.28 0.72 6.75
CA LEU A 45 -21.08 1.61 5.61
C LEU A 45 -21.87 1.10 4.38
N ALA A 46 -22.60 2.01 3.74
CA ALA A 46 -23.22 1.77 2.44
C ALA A 46 -22.23 2.12 1.31
N ALA A 47 -22.54 1.68 0.08
CA ALA A 47 -21.73 1.97 -1.11
C ALA A 47 -21.27 3.45 -1.26
N PRO A 48 -22.10 4.48 -0.99
CA PRO A 48 -21.64 5.88 -1.05
C PRO A 48 -20.62 6.25 0.05
N ASP A 49 -20.70 5.62 1.22
CA ASP A 49 -19.83 5.94 2.35
C ASP A 49 -18.44 5.29 2.23
N ARG A 50 -18.32 4.28 1.37
CA ARG A 50 -17.05 3.58 1.09
C ARG A 50 -15.98 4.52 0.55
N ALA A 51 -16.35 5.43 -0.36
CA ALA A 51 -15.41 6.40 -0.94
C ALA A 51 -14.93 7.44 0.09
N ALA A 52 -15.81 7.85 0.99
CA ALA A 52 -15.47 8.76 2.10
C ALA A 52 -14.51 8.08 3.09
N LEU A 53 -14.76 6.81 3.43
CA LEU A 53 -13.85 6.02 4.26
C LEU A 53 -12.49 5.81 3.58
N GLU A 54 -12.47 5.47 2.30
CA GLU A 54 -11.25 5.31 1.52
C GLU A 54 -10.42 6.60 1.51
N THR A 55 -11.07 7.74 1.27
CA THR A 55 -10.40 9.05 1.24
C THR A 55 -9.87 9.45 2.61
N ALA A 56 -10.66 9.27 3.68
CA ALA A 56 -10.24 9.56 5.05
C ALA A 56 -9.08 8.66 5.50
N LEU A 57 -9.13 7.37 5.16
CA LEU A 57 -8.06 6.42 5.46
C LEU A 57 -6.79 6.72 4.68
N ALA A 58 -6.92 7.11 3.41
CA ALA A 58 -5.77 7.55 2.60
C ALA A 58 -5.15 8.83 3.18
N GLY A 59 -5.98 9.79 3.63
CA GLY A 59 -5.52 10.98 4.34
C GLY A 59 -4.80 10.63 5.64
N PHE A 60 -5.34 9.73 6.45
CA PHE A 60 -4.71 9.29 7.70
C PHE A 60 -3.35 8.60 7.46
N LEU A 61 -3.28 7.67 6.49
CA LEU A 61 -2.08 6.87 6.25
C LEU A 61 -0.99 7.62 5.48
N TYR A 62 -1.36 8.42 4.47
CA TYR A 62 -0.41 9.04 3.55
C TYR A 62 -0.22 10.54 3.78
N ASN A 63 -1.15 11.21 4.47
CA ASN A 63 -1.06 12.63 4.79
C ASN A 63 -0.71 12.87 6.27
N SER A 64 -0.24 11.84 6.97
CA SER A 64 0.45 12.00 8.26
C SER A 64 1.76 12.72 7.98
N GLN A 65 1.71 14.05 7.87
CA GLN A 65 2.90 14.88 8.00
C GLN A 65 3.47 14.57 9.38
N GLU A 66 4.52 13.75 9.38
CA GLU A 66 5.41 13.58 10.51
C GLU A 66 5.85 14.98 10.93
N SER A 67 5.21 15.54 11.96
CA SER A 67 5.67 16.75 12.61
C SER A 67 6.98 16.37 13.29
N LYS A 68 8.05 16.42 12.52
CA LYS A 68 9.43 16.23 12.98
C LYS A 68 9.78 17.46 13.81
N THR A 69 9.36 17.44 15.07
CA THR A 69 9.88 18.33 16.13
C THR A 69 11.29 17.93 16.50
#